data_AF-A0A388P169-F1
#
_entry.id   AF-A0A388P169-F1
#
_cell.length_a   1.000
_cell.length_b   1.000
_cell.length_c   1.000
_cell.angle_alpha   90.00
_cell.angle_beta   90.00
_cell.angle_gamma   90.00
#
_symmetry.space_group_name_H-M   'P 1'
#
loop_
_entity.id
_entity.type
_entity.pdbx_description
1 polymer ?
#
loop_
_entity_poly.entity_id
_entity_poly.type
_entity_poly.pdbx_seq_one_letter_code
_entity_poly.pdbx_strand_id
1 'polypeptide(L)'
;MKLLLHEDSIVAMRAMNGTKRLMRADKDFFDPQKESLVKVYSKTKHNVVKLGLITLYFDFIKEFSASELKRIKTLTLKWVEESDDWMILAQGLKLLEKLAKIDPTIRREVIAVAKKLQKDSRKAVATKAKKVLSGL
;
A
#
# COMPACT_ATOMS: atom_id res chain seq x y z
N MET A 1 -7.27 -6.33 16.03
CA MET A 1 -6.54 -5.05 16.21
C MET A 1 -7.48 -3.85 16.02
N LYS A 2 -8.42 -3.62 16.96
CA LYS A 2 -9.46 -2.58 16.82
C LYS A 2 -8.90 -1.15 16.72
N LEU A 3 -7.76 -0.90 17.37
CA LEU A 3 -7.13 0.42 17.42
C LEU A 3 -6.64 0.95 16.06
N LEU A 4 -6.50 0.11 15.03
CA LEU A 4 -6.17 0.56 13.67
C LEU A 4 -7.29 1.39 13.01
N LEU A 5 -8.52 1.27 13.50
CA LEU A 5 -9.68 2.00 13.03
C LEU A 5 -10.16 3.04 14.05
N HIS A 6 -9.31 3.37 15.04
CA HIS A 6 -9.63 4.38 16.03
C HIS A 6 -9.90 5.74 15.36
N GLU A 7 -10.81 6.53 15.93
CA GLU A 7 -11.18 7.83 15.36
C GLU A 7 -10.03 8.84 15.37
N ASP A 8 -9.24 8.82 16.45
CA ASP A 8 -7.99 9.56 16.60
C ASP A 8 -6.88 8.94 15.72
N SER A 9 -6.30 9.77 14.85
CA SER A 9 -5.25 9.38 13.90
C SER A 9 -3.91 9.05 14.56
N ILE A 10 -3.58 9.66 15.72
CA ILE A 10 -2.36 9.39 16.49
C ILE A 10 -2.47 8.01 17.13
N VAL A 11 -3.62 7.67 17.72
CA VAL A 11 -3.86 6.33 18.27
C VAL A 11 -3.73 5.27 17.18
N ALA A 12 -4.39 5.50 16.04
CA ALA A 12 -4.32 4.60 14.88
C ALA A 12 -2.88 4.46 14.35
N MET A 13 -2.11 5.55 14.29
CA MET A 13 -0.71 5.53 13.89
C MET A 13 0.15 4.70 14.84
N ARG A 14 0.03 4.90 16.16
CA ARG A 14 0.81 4.17 17.16
C ARG A 14 0.48 2.68 17.12
N ALA A 15 -0.81 2.35 17.02
CA ALA A 15 -1.26 0.97 16.82
C ALA A 15 -0.66 0.36 15.54
N MET A 16 -0.72 1.06 14.40
CA MET A 16 -0.16 0.58 13.13
C MET A 16 1.35 0.36 13.21
N ASN A 17 2.09 1.25 13.89
CA ASN A 17 3.53 1.09 14.08
C ASN A 17 3.87 -0.14 14.92
N GLY A 18 3.13 -0.38 16.03
CA GLY A 18 3.27 -1.60 16.84
C GLY A 18 2.93 -2.86 16.04
N THR A 19 1.78 -2.88 15.38
CA THR A 19 1.32 -3.99 14.52
C THR A 19 2.36 -4.37 13.47
N LYS A 20 2.96 -3.40 12.77
CA LYS A 20 4.00 -3.70 11.77
C LYS A 20 5.21 -4.41 12.37
N ARG A 21 5.63 -4.02 13.59
CA ARG A 21 6.77 -4.64 14.26
C ARG A 21 6.44 -6.08 14.65
N LEU A 22 5.27 -6.31 15.22
CA LEU A 22 4.80 -7.64 15.60
C LEU A 22 4.73 -8.57 14.38
N MET A 23 4.06 -8.15 13.30
CA MET A 23 3.93 -8.97 12.08
C MET A 23 5.27 -9.32 11.42
N ARG A 24 6.27 -8.44 11.52
CA ARG A 24 7.62 -8.70 10.98
C ARG A 24 8.48 -9.58 11.89
N ALA A 25 8.22 -9.55 13.20
CA ALA A 25 8.94 -10.37 14.17
C ALA A 25 8.36 -11.78 14.27
N ASP A 26 7.05 -11.92 14.03
CA ASP A 26 6.31 -13.15 14.28
C ASP A 26 5.32 -13.43 13.14
N LYS A 27 5.58 -14.49 12.38
CA LYS A 27 4.72 -14.94 11.27
C LYS A 27 3.39 -15.50 11.78
N ASP A 28 3.37 -16.16 12.93
CA ASP A 28 2.16 -16.73 13.52
C ASP A 28 1.22 -15.61 13.99
N PHE A 29 1.76 -14.44 14.32
CA PHE A 29 0.97 -13.24 14.53
C PHE A 29 0.40 -12.65 13.22
N PHE A 30 1.13 -12.74 12.10
CA PHE A 30 0.71 -12.18 10.81
C PHE A 30 -0.35 -13.02 10.09
N ASP A 31 -0.15 -14.33 10.00
CA ASP A 31 -0.95 -15.20 9.12
C ASP A 31 -2.46 -15.14 9.41
N PRO A 32 -2.95 -15.13 10.68
CA PRO A 32 -4.38 -15.01 10.99
C PRO A 32 -4.98 -13.65 10.62
N GLN A 33 -4.14 -12.65 10.32
CA GLN A 33 -4.58 -11.26 10.10
C GLN A 33 -4.67 -10.88 8.63
N LYS A 34 -4.20 -11.73 7.70
CA LYS A 34 -4.12 -11.43 6.26
C LYS A 34 -5.45 -10.95 5.67
N GLU A 35 -6.52 -11.70 5.93
CA GLU A 35 -7.85 -11.34 5.45
C GLU A 35 -8.32 -10.00 6.04
N SER A 36 -8.07 -9.78 7.33
CA SER A 36 -8.47 -8.54 8.02
C SER A 36 -7.70 -7.32 7.51
N LEU A 37 -6.41 -7.45 7.17
CA LEU A 37 -5.64 -6.38 6.52
C LEU A 37 -6.33 -5.92 5.23
N VAL A 38 -6.74 -6.88 4.40
CA VAL A 38 -7.30 -6.60 3.07
C VAL A 38 -8.78 -6.17 3.13
N LYS A 39 -9.60 -6.73 4.03
CA LYS A 39 -11.06 -6.51 4.05
C LYS A 39 -11.53 -5.53 5.12
N VAL A 40 -10.88 -5.48 6.28
CA VAL A 40 -11.34 -4.72 7.45
C VAL A 40 -10.53 -3.44 7.60
N TYR A 41 -9.22 -3.57 7.82
CA TYR A 41 -8.36 -2.42 8.12
C TYR A 41 -8.14 -1.51 6.91
N SER A 42 -8.28 -2.03 5.69
CA SER A 42 -8.25 -1.26 4.45
C SER A 42 -9.37 -0.22 4.32
N LYS A 43 -10.44 -0.31 5.12
CA LYS A 43 -11.53 0.67 5.17
C LYS A 43 -11.18 1.93 5.97
N THR A 44 -9.98 2.01 6.52
CA THR A 44 -9.51 3.16 7.31
C THR A 44 -9.60 4.48 6.53
N LYS A 45 -10.03 5.54 7.21
CA LYS A 45 -9.96 6.92 6.70
C LYS A 45 -8.55 7.51 6.83
N HIS A 46 -7.71 6.95 7.69
CA HIS A 46 -6.44 7.53 8.10
C HIS A 46 -5.30 7.18 7.13
N ASN A 47 -4.64 8.19 6.58
CA ASN A 47 -3.50 7.99 5.68
C ASN A 47 -2.34 7.24 6.37
N VAL A 48 -2.09 7.48 7.66
CA VAL A 48 -1.08 6.74 8.44
C VAL A 48 -1.32 5.23 8.46
N VAL A 49 -2.59 4.79 8.45
CA VAL A 49 -2.94 3.37 8.42
C VAL A 49 -2.84 2.84 6.99
N LYS A 50 -3.33 3.59 5.98
CA LYS A 50 -3.15 3.23 4.56
C LYS A 50 -1.66 3.03 4.23
N LEU A 51 -0.79 3.93 4.70
CA LEU A 51 0.66 3.84 4.53
C LEU A 51 1.21 2.57 5.21
N GLY A 52 0.77 2.28 6.43
CA GLY A 52 1.13 1.05 7.13
C GLY A 52 0.74 -0.21 6.36
N LEU A 53 -0.48 -0.25 5.83
CA LEU A 53 -0.97 -1.36 5.01
C LEU A 53 -0.16 -1.52 3.72
N ILE A 54 0.11 -0.42 2.99
CA ILE A 54 0.98 -0.44 1.80
C ILE A 54 2.33 -1.08 2.12
N THR A 55 2.95 -0.72 3.24
CA THR A 55 4.24 -1.30 3.64
C THR A 55 4.13 -2.79 3.95
N LEU A 56 3.08 -3.22 4.66
CA LEU A 56 2.86 -4.64 4.95
C LEU A 56 2.59 -5.46 3.69
N TYR A 57 1.77 -4.95 2.78
CA TYR A 57 1.50 -5.59 1.51
C TYR A 57 2.77 -5.74 0.67
N PHE A 58 3.67 -4.74 0.71
CA PHE A 58 4.94 -4.82 0.02
C PHE A 58 5.86 -5.89 0.62
N ASP A 59 5.99 -5.91 1.95
CA ASP A 59 6.87 -6.81 2.69
C ASP A 59 6.42 -8.27 2.54
N PHE A 60 5.12 -8.53 2.70
CA PHE A 60 4.53 -9.86 2.71
C PHE A 60 3.83 -10.24 1.41
N ILE A 61 4.19 -9.63 0.28
CA ILE A 61 3.47 -9.82 -0.99
C ILE A 61 3.32 -11.30 -1.41
N LYS A 62 4.29 -12.15 -1.05
CA LYS A 62 4.30 -13.57 -1.38
C LYS A 62 3.37 -14.42 -0.51
N GLU A 63 2.89 -13.86 0.61
CA GLU A 63 2.04 -14.55 1.58
C GLU A 63 0.55 -14.40 1.26
N PHE A 64 0.20 -13.51 0.33
CA PHE A 64 -1.18 -13.26 -0.09
C PHE A 64 -1.57 -14.16 -1.26
N SER A 65 -2.79 -14.68 -1.21
CA SER A 65 -3.40 -15.40 -2.33
C SER A 65 -3.64 -14.49 -3.54
N ALA A 66 -3.87 -15.09 -4.72
CA ALA A 66 -4.17 -14.33 -5.93
C ALA A 66 -5.40 -13.41 -5.78
N SER A 67 -6.43 -13.85 -5.03
CA SER A 67 -7.64 -13.05 -4.78
C SER A 67 -7.36 -11.86 -3.85
N GLU A 68 -6.52 -12.04 -2.83
CA GLU A 68 -6.06 -10.97 -1.95
C GLU A 68 -5.17 -9.98 -2.71
N LEU A 69 -4.25 -10.45 -3.55
CA LEU A 69 -3.40 -9.60 -4.40
C LEU A 69 -4.24 -8.74 -5.36
N LYS A 70 -5.28 -9.32 -5.99
CA LYS A 70 -6.23 -8.56 -6.83
C LYS A 70 -6.91 -7.44 -6.05
N ARG A 71 -7.25 -7.68 -4.79
CA ARG A 71 -7.87 -6.67 -3.93
C ARG A 71 -6.88 -5.62 -3.43
N ILE A 72 -5.68 -6.03 -3.03
CA ILE A 72 -4.57 -5.13 -2.68
C ILE A 72 -4.25 -4.19 -3.83
N LYS A 73 -4.21 -4.69 -5.07
CA LYS A 73 -4.09 -3.86 -6.28
C LYS A 73 -5.18 -2.79 -6.33
N THR A 74 -6.44 -3.20 -6.26
CA THR A 74 -7.59 -2.30 -6.38
C THR A 74 -7.55 -1.21 -5.30
N LEU A 75 -7.25 -1.60 -4.06
CA LEU A 75 -7.08 -0.67 -2.95
C LEU A 75 -5.92 0.30 -3.18
N THR A 76 -4.77 -0.19 -3.65
CA THR A 76 -3.58 0.63 -3.83
C THR A 76 -3.76 1.63 -4.98
N LEU A 77 -4.36 1.22 -6.10
CA LEU A 77 -4.72 2.14 -7.19
C LEU A 77 -5.64 3.25 -6.67
N LYS A 78 -6.72 2.87 -5.99
CA LYS A 78 -7.66 3.82 -5.39
C LYS A 78 -6.95 4.82 -4.46
N TRP A 79 -6.11 4.32 -3.54
CA TRP A 79 -5.40 5.19 -2.60
C TRP A 79 -4.39 6.11 -3.29
N VAL A 80 -3.74 5.69 -4.37
CA VAL A 80 -2.82 6.54 -5.13
C VAL A 80 -3.57 7.57 -5.97
N GLU A 81 -4.77 7.26 -6.46
CA GLU A 81 -5.59 8.20 -7.24
C GLU A 81 -6.28 9.26 -6.38
N GLU A 82 -6.66 8.92 -5.15
CA GLU A 82 -7.47 9.79 -4.27
C GLU A 82 -6.65 10.56 -3.21
N SER A 83 -5.34 10.30 -3.07
CA SER A 83 -4.55 10.84 -1.98
C SER A 83 -3.59 11.94 -2.42
N ASP A 84 -3.60 13.06 -1.70
CA ASP A 84 -2.55 14.08 -1.81
C ASP A 84 -1.34 13.82 -0.90
N ASP A 85 -1.40 12.81 -0.02
CA ASP A 85 -0.27 12.44 0.83
C ASP A 85 0.87 11.84 0.01
N TRP A 86 2.01 12.53 0.00
CA TRP A 86 3.16 12.17 -0.83
C TRP A 86 3.75 10.79 -0.50
N MET A 87 3.62 10.33 0.75
CA MET A 87 4.10 9.01 1.16
C MET A 87 3.19 7.93 0.60
N ILE A 88 1.86 8.15 0.61
CA ILE A 88 0.90 7.24 -0.03
C ILE A 88 1.20 7.13 -1.52
N LEU A 89 1.42 8.26 -2.21
CA LEU A 89 1.75 8.29 -3.63
C LEU A 89 3.05 7.51 -3.92
N ALA A 90 4.13 7.83 -3.22
CA ALA A 90 5.44 7.23 -3.47
C ALA A 90 5.50 5.74 -3.10
N GLN A 91 4.99 5.35 -1.93
CA GLN A 91 5.00 3.94 -1.49
C GLN A 91 3.94 3.12 -2.24
N GLY A 92 2.79 3.72 -2.55
CA GLY A 92 1.76 3.09 -3.38
C GLY A 92 2.28 2.75 -4.77
N LEU A 93 2.96 3.70 -5.45
CA LEU A 93 3.65 3.43 -6.72
C LEU A 93 4.68 2.29 -6.60
N LYS A 94 5.43 2.24 -5.49
CA LYS A 94 6.40 1.16 -5.23
C LYS A 94 5.72 -0.21 -5.15
N LEU A 95 4.58 -0.29 -4.48
CA LEU A 95 3.80 -1.51 -4.37
C LEU A 95 3.17 -1.89 -5.72
N LEU A 96 2.59 -0.94 -6.44
CA LEU A 96 2.01 -1.14 -7.77
C LEU A 96 3.04 -1.65 -8.78
N GLU A 97 4.27 -1.14 -8.76
CA GLU A 97 5.37 -1.65 -9.59
C GLU A 97 5.66 -3.13 -9.31
N LYS A 98 5.70 -3.52 -8.03
CA LYS A 98 5.93 -4.92 -7.62
C LYS A 98 4.77 -5.81 -8.04
N LEU A 99 3.53 -5.34 -7.88
CA LEU A 99 2.32 -6.04 -8.33
C LEU A 99 2.30 -6.21 -9.85
N ALA A 100 2.69 -5.19 -10.62
CA ALA A 100 2.72 -5.25 -12.09
C ALA A 100 3.80 -6.18 -12.67
N LYS A 101 4.80 -6.53 -11.85
CA LYS A 101 5.79 -7.57 -12.17
C LYS A 101 5.25 -8.98 -11.92
N ILE A 102 4.35 -9.14 -10.94
CA ILE A 102 3.69 -10.41 -10.60
C ILE A 102 2.51 -10.68 -11.53
N ASP A 103 1.68 -9.66 -11.77
CA ASP A 103 0.50 -9.68 -12.62
C ASP A 103 0.66 -8.61 -13.73
N PRO A 104 1.22 -8.95 -14.90
CA PRO A 104 1.43 -8.01 -15.99
C PRO A 104 0.15 -7.35 -16.52
N THR A 105 -1.04 -7.91 -16.24
CA THR A 105 -2.32 -7.37 -16.74
C THR A 105 -2.59 -5.95 -16.25
N ILE A 106 -1.92 -5.52 -15.19
CA ILE A 106 -2.17 -4.26 -14.49
C ILE A 106 -1.21 -3.14 -14.94
N ARG A 107 -0.23 -3.47 -15.79
CA ARG A 107 0.83 -2.53 -16.19
C ARG A 107 0.25 -1.27 -16.82
N ARG A 108 -0.84 -1.38 -17.58
CA ARG A 108 -1.47 -0.24 -18.24
C ARG A 108 -1.94 0.81 -17.24
N GLU A 109 -2.63 0.39 -16.18
CA GLU A 109 -3.12 1.26 -15.11
C GLU A 109 -1.96 1.87 -14.33
N VAL A 110 -0.94 1.07 -14.00
CA VAL A 110 0.24 1.55 -13.28
C VAL A 110 1.02 2.59 -14.10
N ILE A 111 1.19 2.37 -15.41
CA ILE A 111 1.82 3.33 -16.33
C ILE A 111 1.00 4.61 -16.40
N ALA A 112 -0.33 4.53 -16.47
CA ALA A 112 -1.20 5.71 -16.54
C ALA A 112 -1.05 6.59 -15.29
N VAL A 113 -1.08 5.99 -14.10
CA VAL A 113 -0.90 6.69 -12.83
C VAL A 113 0.53 7.26 -12.72
N ALA A 114 1.56 6.49 -13.07
CA ALA A 114 2.93 6.95 -13.04
C ALA A 114 3.19 8.12 -14.02
N LYS A 115 2.58 8.11 -15.22
CA LYS A 115 2.66 9.25 -16.16
C LYS A 115 2.06 10.54 -15.59
N LYS A 116 0.98 10.44 -14.80
CA LYS A 116 0.43 11.60 -14.09
C LYS A 116 1.41 12.09 -13.02
N LEU A 117 1.90 11.18 -12.19
CA LEU A 117 2.76 11.50 -11.04
C LEU A 117 4.21 11.85 -11.40
N GLN A 118 4.70 11.58 -12.61
CA GLN A 118 6.05 11.96 -13.03
C GLN A 118 6.28 13.49 -13.06
N LYS A 119 5.18 14.25 -13.09
CA LYS A 119 5.15 15.73 -13.09
C LYS A 119 4.81 16.31 -11.72
N ASP A 120 4.71 15.49 -10.67
CA ASP A 120 4.41 15.95 -9.32
C ASP A 120 5.49 16.94 -8.84
N SER A 121 5.09 18.01 -8.16
CA SER A 121 6.00 19.05 -7.65
C SER A 121 6.98 18.51 -6.61
N ARG A 122 6.60 17.42 -5.91
CA ARG A 122 7.41 16.80 -4.88
C ARG A 122 8.36 15.80 -5.53
N LYS A 123 9.66 16.11 -5.45
CA LYS A 123 10.75 15.32 -6.02
C LYS A 123 10.65 13.82 -5.72
N ALA A 124 10.32 13.45 -4.47
CA ALA A 124 10.20 12.05 -4.07
C ALA A 124 9.14 11.27 -4.87
N VAL A 125 7.99 11.89 -5.15
CA VAL A 125 6.90 11.29 -5.94
C VAL A 125 7.29 11.22 -7.42
N ALA A 126 7.73 12.34 -7.99
CA ALA A 126 8.11 12.42 -9.39
C ALA A 126 9.26 11.46 -9.76
N THR A 127 10.32 11.40 -8.94
CA THR A 127 11.44 10.47 -9.15
C THR A 127 10.97 9.02 -9.06
N LYS A 128 10.09 8.69 -8.11
CA LYS A 128 9.56 7.33 -8.00
C LYS A 128 8.72 6.95 -9.23
N ALA A 129 7.85 7.84 -9.69
CA ALA A 129 7.02 7.63 -10.87
C ALA A 129 7.86 7.42 -12.14
N LYS A 130 8.89 8.26 -12.37
CA LYS A 130 9.84 8.08 -13.49
C LYS A 130 10.54 6.72 -13.44
N LYS A 131 10.96 6.29 -12.25
CA LYS A 131 11.58 4.96 -12.06
C LYS A 131 10.62 3.81 -12.38
N VAL A 132 9.34 3.95 -12.03
CA VAL A 132 8.32 2.93 -12.38
C VAL A 132 8.15 2.86 -13.90
N LEU A 133 8.10 4.00 -14.58
CA LEU A 133 7.96 4.04 -16.04
C LEU A 133 9.17 3.47 -16.80
N SER A 134 10.38 3.60 -16.25
CA SER A 134 11.57 2.99 -16.84
C SER A 134 11.74 1.51 -16.51
N GLY A 135 10.99 0.99 -15.53
CA GLY A 135 11.18 -0.35 -14.96
C GLY A 135 10.04 -1.34 -15.25
N LEU A 136 9.00 -0.92 -15.97
CA LEU A 136 7.85 -1.72 -16.41
C LEU A 136 7.75 -1.73 -17.93
#